data_AF-A0A5N6YU47-F1
#
_entry.id   AF-A0A5N6YU47-F1
#
_cell.length_a   1.000
_cell.length_b   1.000
_cell.length_c   1.000
_cell.angle_alpha   90.00
_cell.angle_beta   90.00
_cell.angle_gamma   90.00
#
_symmetry.space_group_name_H-M   'P 1'
#
loop_
_entity.id
_entity.type
_entity.pdbx_description
1 polymer ?
#
loop_
_entity_poly.entity_id
_entity_poly.type
_entity_poly.pdbx_seq_one_letter_code
_entity_poly.pdbx_strand_id
1 'polypeptide(L)'
;MKFTTSTKQFTLRYVPKHVISPIASRYLASPINPIRFKIQHLYAQRDRNTLWWRVSVQHLQQHKRVVRSWCARRVRLAFRRALKERGFDAEGQRIGSDMDGNIGTSEGKNDNLIGSIDIYVRSQCVQEAYSVVQADMNSLVDSLLLHRKNKEDQMEKTVKSAE
;
A
#
# COMPACT_ATOMS: atom_id res chain seq x y z
N MET A 1 -1.57 -2.99 14.49
CA MET A 1 -0.10 -2.91 14.51
C MET A 1 0.42 -2.50 13.14
N LYS A 2 1.52 -1.76 13.12
CA LYS A 2 2.17 -1.25 11.91
C LYS A 2 3.16 -2.31 11.42
N PHE A 3 3.15 -2.64 10.14
CA PHE A 3 4.16 -3.50 9.51
C PHE A 3 5.18 -2.60 8.82
N THR A 4 6.46 -2.82 9.09
CA THR A 4 7.55 -2.05 8.48
C THR A 4 8.64 -2.99 8.02
N THR A 5 8.86 -3.02 6.71
CA THR A 5 9.94 -3.80 6.10
C THR A 5 10.81 -2.86 5.29
N SER A 6 12.12 -3.04 5.40
CA SER A 6 13.09 -2.29 4.62
C SER A 6 13.92 -3.24 3.78
N THR A 7 14.10 -2.87 2.53
CA THR A 7 15.07 -3.45 1.61
C THR A 7 16.19 -2.45 1.36
N LYS A 8 17.12 -2.80 0.47
CA LYS A 8 18.20 -1.90 0.03
C LYS A 8 17.64 -0.65 -0.68
N GLN A 9 16.54 -0.81 -1.42
CA GLN A 9 16.00 0.22 -2.30
C GLN A 9 14.75 0.90 -1.74
N PHE A 10 13.98 0.22 -0.89
CA PHE A 10 12.68 0.69 -0.40
C PHE A 10 12.54 0.52 1.10
N THR A 11 11.67 1.34 1.69
CA THR A 11 11.09 1.05 3.00
C THR A 11 9.58 1.09 2.82
N LEU A 12 8.89 -0.01 3.13
CA LEU A 12 7.45 -0.09 3.10
C LEU A 12 6.90 -0.05 4.51
N ARG A 13 5.91 0.82 4.72
CA ARG A 13 5.14 0.89 5.95
C ARG A 13 3.68 0.62 5.63
N TYR A 14 3.16 -0.48 6.16
CA TYR A 14 1.76 -0.84 6.07
C TYR A 14 1.05 -0.63 7.42
N VAL A 15 -0.16 -0.09 7.33
CA VAL A 15 -1.08 0.08 8.45
C VAL A 15 -2.45 -0.44 8.01
N PRO A 16 -3.09 -1.36 8.73
CA PRO A 16 -4.40 -1.91 8.34
C PRO A 16 -5.56 -0.92 8.52
N LYS A 17 -5.27 0.32 8.93
CA LYS A 17 -6.24 1.42 9.05
C LYS A 17 -5.93 2.44 7.97
N HIS A 18 -6.97 3.10 7.46
CA HIS A 18 -6.83 4.22 6.54
C HIS A 18 -6.24 5.42 7.28
N VAL A 19 -5.04 5.82 6.88
CA VAL A 19 -4.33 6.95 7.46
C VAL A 19 -4.23 8.04 6.39
N ILE A 20 -4.66 9.24 6.75
CA ILE A 20 -4.52 10.43 5.91
C ILE A 20 -3.02 10.69 5.68
N SER A 21 -2.64 10.98 4.45
CA SER A 21 -1.24 11.26 4.15
C SER A 21 -0.72 12.48 4.95
N PRO A 22 0.56 12.50 5.38
CA PRO A 22 1.13 13.63 6.12
C PRO A 22 0.99 14.97 5.39
N ILE A 23 1.07 14.95 4.05
CA ILE A 23 0.89 16.14 3.21
C ILE A 23 -0.55 16.66 3.34
N ALA A 24 -1.55 15.78 3.22
CA ALA A 24 -2.95 16.15 3.37
C ALA A 24 -3.27 16.57 4.81
N SER A 25 -2.73 15.86 5.81
CA SER A 25 -2.88 16.19 7.23
C SER A 25 -2.38 17.61 7.54
N ARG A 26 -1.27 18.04 6.93
CA ARG A 26 -0.76 19.41 7.09
C ARG A 26 -1.73 20.46 6.57
N TYR A 27 -2.39 20.22 5.45
CA TYR A 27 -3.40 21.14 4.93
C TYR A 27 -4.67 21.16 5.78
N LEU A 28 -5.10 20.00 6.30
CA LEU A 28 -6.26 19.91 7.19
C LEU A 28 -6.00 20.59 8.55
N ALA A 29 -4.77 20.52 9.06
CA ALA A 29 -4.38 21.16 10.30
C ALA A 29 -4.28 22.69 10.20
N SER A 30 -4.16 23.25 8.98
CA SER A 30 -4.10 24.69 8.75
C SER A 30 -5.51 25.25 8.49
N PRO A 31 -6.13 25.98 9.44
CA PRO A 31 -7.48 26.49 9.26
C PRO A 31 -7.58 27.52 8.13
N ILE A 32 -6.48 28.23 7.85
CA ILE A 32 -6.38 29.31 6.86
C ILE A 32 -6.35 28.76 5.42
N ASN A 33 -5.90 27.52 5.22
CA ASN A 33 -5.70 27.02 3.86
C ASN A 33 -7.03 26.68 3.17
N PRO A 34 -7.39 27.33 2.04
CA PRO A 34 -8.66 27.10 1.37
C PRO A 34 -8.78 25.69 0.77
N ILE A 35 -7.66 25.03 0.47
CA ILE A 35 -7.65 23.68 -0.11
C ILE A 35 -8.14 22.64 0.91
N ARG A 36 -8.16 22.95 2.21
CA ARG A 36 -8.56 22.02 3.28
C ARG A 36 -9.93 21.41 3.05
N PHE A 37 -10.92 22.19 2.60
CA PHE A 37 -12.29 21.72 2.38
C PHE A 37 -12.34 20.65 1.29
N LYS A 38 -11.61 20.88 0.20
CA LYS A 38 -11.50 19.92 -0.90
C LYS A 38 -10.82 18.63 -0.44
N ILE A 39 -9.76 18.73 0.36
CA ILE A 39 -9.07 17.56 0.91
C ILE A 39 -9.98 16.81 1.87
N GLN A 40 -10.68 17.50 2.76
CA GLN A 40 -11.61 16.90 3.71
C GLN A 40 -12.71 16.13 2.98
N HIS A 41 -13.31 16.74 1.96
CA HIS A 41 -14.32 16.10 1.13
C HIS A 41 -13.77 14.86 0.41
N LEU A 42 -12.59 14.97 -0.21
CA LEU A 42 -11.92 13.86 -0.89
C LEU A 42 -11.71 12.66 0.03
N TYR A 43 -11.22 12.86 1.26
CA TYR A 43 -11.01 11.76 2.21
C TYR A 43 -12.31 11.25 2.84
N ALA A 44 -13.35 12.08 2.94
CA ALA A 44 -14.66 11.65 3.42
C ALA A 44 -15.38 10.74 2.43
N GLN A 45 -15.22 10.98 1.12
CA GLN A 45 -15.85 10.22 0.04
C GLN A 45 -15.01 9.03 -0.47
N ARG A 46 -13.73 8.96 -0.09
CA ARG A 46 -12.86 7.89 -0.58
C ARG A 46 -13.29 6.54 -0.03
N ASP A 47 -13.36 5.54 -0.92
CA ASP A 47 -13.75 4.18 -0.54
C ASP A 47 -12.82 3.62 0.55
N ARG A 48 -13.42 3.05 1.59
CA ARG A 48 -12.76 2.42 2.73
C ARG A 48 -12.46 0.94 2.46
N ASN A 49 -13.01 0.36 1.41
CA ASN A 49 -12.72 -1.03 1.04
C ASN A 49 -11.46 -1.16 0.18
N THR A 50 -10.77 -0.06 -0.10
CA THR A 50 -9.57 -0.02 -0.95
C THR A 50 -8.29 0.23 -0.16
N LEU A 51 -7.17 -0.11 -0.79
CA LEU A 51 -5.82 0.16 -0.34
C LEU A 51 -5.41 1.60 -0.66
N TRP A 52 -5.13 2.38 0.36
CA TRP A 52 -4.61 3.73 0.19
C TRP A 52 -3.09 3.71 0.21
N TRP A 53 -2.49 3.59 -0.96
CA TRP A 53 -1.03 3.55 -1.07
C TRP A 53 -0.45 4.82 -1.70
N ARG A 54 0.79 5.15 -1.33
CA ARG A 54 1.56 6.21 -1.97
C ARG A 54 3.05 5.89 -2.02
N VAL A 55 3.72 6.53 -2.98
CA VAL A 55 5.18 6.48 -3.10
C VAL A 55 5.75 7.84 -2.67
N SER A 56 6.57 7.84 -1.64
CA SER A 56 7.31 8.99 -1.13
C SER A 56 8.74 9.00 -1.67
N VAL A 57 9.12 10.11 -2.28
CA VAL A 57 10.48 10.39 -2.79
C VAL A 57 11.23 11.37 -1.90
N GLN A 58 10.86 11.46 -0.63
CA GLN A 58 11.46 12.41 0.32
C GLN A 58 12.97 12.22 0.49
N HIS A 59 13.50 11.00 0.37
CA HIS A 59 14.95 10.75 0.45
C HIS A 59 15.70 11.08 -0.85
N LEU A 60 14.99 11.49 -1.91
CA LEU A 60 15.58 11.85 -3.21
C LEU A 60 15.63 13.37 -3.43
N GLN A 61 15.44 14.20 -2.40
CA GLN A 61 15.37 15.66 -2.55
C GLN A 61 16.66 16.27 -3.13
N GLN A 62 17.81 15.65 -2.89
CA GLN A 62 19.09 16.01 -3.48
C GLN A 62 19.16 15.83 -5.00
N HIS A 63 18.32 14.97 -5.59
CA HIS A 63 18.31 14.73 -7.03
C HIS A 63 17.37 15.69 -7.76
N LYS A 64 17.67 15.95 -9.04
CA LYS A 64 16.82 16.77 -9.92
C LYS A 64 15.39 16.22 -9.99
N ARG A 65 14.42 17.11 -10.21
CA ARG A 65 12.98 16.77 -10.32
C ARG A 65 12.69 15.64 -11.31
N VAL A 66 13.41 15.60 -12.44
CA VAL A 66 13.29 14.56 -13.46
C VAL A 66 13.62 13.18 -12.88
N VAL A 67 14.72 13.06 -12.15
CA VAL A 67 15.15 11.81 -11.51
C VAL A 67 14.13 11.35 -10.47
N ARG A 68 13.63 12.28 -9.63
CA ARG A 68 12.59 11.97 -8.64
C ARG A 68 11.31 11.44 -9.28
N SER A 69 10.86 12.09 -10.34
CA SER A 69 9.66 11.69 -11.10
C SER A 69 9.84 10.32 -11.75
N TRP A 70 11.00 10.10 -12.39
CA TRP A 70 11.35 8.84 -13.02
C TRP A 70 11.40 7.68 -12.03
N CYS A 71 12.06 7.85 -10.88
CA CYS A 71 12.09 6.84 -9.82
C CYS A 71 10.68 6.53 -9.30
N ALA A 72 9.89 7.56 -8.98
CA ALA A 72 8.53 7.37 -8.50
C ALA A 72 7.66 6.62 -9.53
N ARG A 73 7.83 6.89 -10.84
CA ARG A 73 7.09 6.20 -11.90
C ARG A 73 7.46 4.72 -11.95
N ARG A 74 8.75 4.39 -11.92
CA ARG A 74 9.24 3.01 -11.93
C ARG A 74 8.74 2.22 -10.71
N VAL A 75 8.82 2.81 -9.52
CA VAL A 75 8.34 2.17 -8.28
C VAL A 75 6.84 1.93 -8.31
N ARG A 76 6.04 2.90 -8.78
CA ARG A 76 4.58 2.71 -8.95
C ARG A 76 4.23 1.63 -9.97
N LEU A 77 5.05 1.47 -11.01
CA LEU A 77 4.85 0.42 -12.00
C LEU A 77 5.19 -0.94 -11.40
N ALA A 78 6.33 -1.03 -10.71
CA ALA A 78 6.78 -2.26 -10.08
C ALA A 78 5.80 -2.76 -9.03
N PHE A 79 5.30 -1.86 -8.17
CA PHE A 79 4.31 -2.21 -7.15
C PHE A 79 2.98 -2.69 -7.75
N ARG A 80 2.46 -2.01 -8.79
CA ARG A 80 1.23 -2.45 -9.47
C ARG A 80 1.40 -3.81 -10.15
N ARG A 81 2.55 -4.07 -10.76
CA ARG A 81 2.86 -5.38 -11.36
C ARG A 81 2.93 -6.45 -10.28
N ALA A 82 3.62 -6.18 -9.18
CA ALA A 82 3.71 -7.10 -8.05
C ALA A 82 2.33 -7.45 -7.47
N LEU A 83 1.43 -6.48 -7.32
CA LEU A 83 0.06 -6.73 -6.88
C LEU A 83 -0.72 -7.58 -7.91
N LYS A 84 -0.63 -7.22 -9.19
CA LYS A 84 -1.34 -7.92 -10.27
C LYS A 84 -0.90 -9.38 -10.41
N GLU A 85 0.40 -9.66 -10.30
CA GLU A 85 0.96 -11.01 -10.30
C GLU A 85 0.41 -11.88 -9.15
N ARG A 86 -0.04 -11.25 -8.06
CA ARG A 86 -0.61 -11.92 -6.87
C ARG A 86 -2.13 -11.93 -6.86
N GLY A 87 -2.77 -11.53 -7.97
CA GLY A 87 -4.22 -11.50 -8.11
C GLY A 87 -4.89 -10.30 -7.45
N PHE A 88 -4.17 -9.20 -7.20
CA PHE A 88 -4.73 -7.95 -6.69
C PHE A 88 -4.75 -6.86 -7.75
N ASP A 89 -5.77 -6.02 -7.74
CA ASP A 89 -5.83 -4.80 -8.51
C ASP A 89 -4.91 -3.72 -7.91
N ALA A 90 -4.69 -2.64 -8.66
CA ALA A 90 -3.92 -1.48 -8.21
C ALA A 90 -4.46 -0.87 -6.90
N GLU A 91 -5.74 -1.08 -6.59
CA GLU A 91 -6.38 -0.64 -5.35
C GLU A 91 -6.41 -1.70 -4.24
N GLY A 92 -5.72 -2.84 -4.44
CA GLY A 92 -5.62 -3.91 -3.45
C GLY A 92 -6.87 -4.80 -3.33
N GLN A 93 -7.86 -4.64 -4.22
CA GLN A 93 -8.97 -5.58 -4.33
C GLN A 93 -8.55 -6.84 -5.07
N ARG A 94 -9.09 -8.01 -4.74
CA ARG A 94 -8.78 -9.24 -5.48
C ARG A 94 -9.42 -9.21 -6.86
N ILE A 95 -8.65 -9.50 -7.90
CA ILE A 95 -9.15 -9.63 -9.26
C ILE A 95 -9.84 -11.00 -9.37
N GLY A 96 -11.17 -11.00 -9.57
CA GLY A 96 -11.94 -12.23 -9.83
C GLY A 96 -13.03 -12.58 -8.80
N SER A 97 -13.31 -11.75 -7.79
CA SER A 97 -14.42 -12.01 -6.85
C SER A 97 -15.81 -11.83 -7.47
N ASP A 98 -15.92 -11.12 -8.61
CA ASP A 98 -17.20 -10.63 -9.12
C ASP A 98 -17.64 -11.32 -10.43
N MET A 99 -16.94 -12.36 -10.89
CA MET A 99 -17.24 -13.03 -12.17
C MET A 99 -17.90 -14.40 -12.05
N ASP A 100 -17.96 -15.00 -10.86
CA ASP A 100 -18.75 -16.22 -10.64
C ASP A 100 -20.00 -15.88 -9.83
N GLY A 101 -21.11 -15.67 -10.55
CA GLY A 101 -22.47 -15.67 -10.01
C GLY A 101 -22.88 -17.06 -9.52
N ASN A 102 -22.09 -17.66 -8.63
CA ASN A 102 -22.45 -18.90 -7.98
C ASN A 102 -22.86 -18.60 -6.54
N ILE A 103 -24.16 -18.63 -6.31
CA ILE A 103 -24.79 -18.84 -5.01
C ILE A 103 -24.21 -20.13 -4.44
N GLY A 104 -23.18 -19.96 -3.61
CA GLY A 104 -22.39 -21.05 -3.06
C GLY A 104 -21.54 -20.51 -1.94
N THR A 105 -22.17 -20.37 -0.78
CA THR A 105 -21.62 -20.19 0.56
C THR A 105 -20.14 -20.57 0.68
N SER A 106 -19.24 -19.62 0.40
CA SER A 106 -17.88 -19.64 0.94
C SER A 106 -17.81 -18.55 2.00
N GLU A 107 -18.11 -18.95 3.24
CA GLU A 107 -17.80 -18.17 4.44
C GLU A 107 -16.28 -17.94 4.49
N GLY A 108 -15.85 -16.81 3.94
CA GLY A 108 -14.44 -16.46 3.79
C GLY A 108 -14.25 -15.00 3.42
N LYS A 109 -14.87 -14.10 4.21
CA LYS A 109 -14.47 -12.70 4.47
C LYS A 109 -13.52 -12.07 3.43
N ASN A 110 -14.04 -11.23 2.53
CA ASN A 110 -13.35 -10.13 1.83
C ASN A 110 -11.81 -10.06 2.03
N ASP A 111 -11.03 -10.89 1.32
CA ASP A 111 -9.55 -10.93 1.37
C ASP A 111 -8.89 -9.70 0.69
N ASN A 112 -9.61 -8.60 0.58
CA ASN A 112 -9.09 -7.36 0.03
C ASN A 112 -7.96 -6.83 0.92
N LEU A 113 -6.91 -6.31 0.29
CA LEU A 113 -5.82 -5.64 0.99
C LEU A 113 -6.28 -4.24 1.37
N ILE A 114 -6.77 -4.08 2.60
CA ILE A 114 -7.35 -2.82 3.08
C ILE A 114 -6.34 -2.09 3.97
N GLY A 115 -6.32 -0.76 3.88
CA GLY A 115 -5.60 0.10 4.82
C GLY A 115 -4.74 1.11 4.09
N SER A 116 -3.54 1.38 4.61
CA SER A 116 -2.63 2.36 4.04
C SER A 116 -1.21 1.86 3.92
N ILE A 117 -0.58 2.15 2.78
CA ILE A 117 0.81 1.80 2.48
C ILE A 117 1.61 3.05 2.11
N ASP A 118 2.72 3.24 2.79
CA ASP A 118 3.71 4.24 2.45
C ASP A 118 4.99 3.56 1.96
N ILE A 119 5.32 3.76 0.69
CA ILE A 119 6.56 3.27 0.08
C ILE A 119 7.55 4.42 0.03
N TYR A 120 8.62 4.34 0.80
CA TYR A 120 9.70 5.31 0.80
C TYR A 120 10.81 4.82 -0.13
N VAL A 121 11.09 5.60 -1.17
CA VAL A 121 12.18 5.32 -2.11
C VAL A 121 13.49 5.81 -1.51
N ARG A 122 14.51 4.95 -1.48
CA ARG A 122 15.87 5.30 -1.05
C ARG A 122 16.74 5.73 -2.24
N SER A 123 17.84 6.43 -2.00
CA SER A 123 18.75 6.94 -3.03
C SER A 123 19.36 5.85 -3.91
N GLN A 124 19.56 4.65 -3.35
CA GLN A 124 20.12 3.50 -4.07
C GLN A 124 19.26 3.09 -5.28
N CYS A 125 17.93 3.31 -5.22
CA CYS A 125 17.02 2.97 -6.32
C CYS A 125 17.34 3.71 -7.64
N VAL A 126 18.05 4.85 -7.59
CA VAL A 126 18.33 5.68 -8.77
C VAL A 126 19.29 4.98 -9.74
N GLN A 127 20.29 4.28 -9.21
CA GLN A 127 21.35 3.65 -10.01
C GLN A 127 21.00 2.22 -10.45
N GLU A 128 19.97 1.63 -9.85
CA GLU A 128 19.64 0.22 -9.99
C GLU A 128 18.79 -0.05 -11.23
N ALA A 129 19.03 -1.21 -11.85
CA ALA A 129 18.27 -1.66 -13.02
C ALA A 129 16.80 -1.95 -12.68
N TYR A 130 15.91 -1.86 -13.67
CA TYR A 130 14.47 -2.06 -13.44
C TYR A 130 14.15 -3.49 -13.00
N SER A 131 14.84 -4.48 -13.53
CA SER A 131 14.70 -5.89 -13.14
C SER A 131 14.94 -6.09 -11.63
N VAL A 132 16.00 -5.50 -11.09
CA VAL A 132 16.34 -5.57 -9.66
C VAL A 132 15.27 -4.86 -8.83
N VAL A 133 14.82 -3.68 -9.25
CA VAL A 133 13.72 -2.94 -8.61
C VAL A 133 12.41 -3.76 -8.57
N GLN A 134 12.10 -4.47 -9.65
CA GLN A 134 10.92 -5.32 -9.72
C GLN A 134 11.04 -6.51 -8.78
N ALA A 135 12.19 -7.20 -8.76
CA ALA A 135 12.43 -8.34 -7.90
C ALA A 135 12.37 -7.97 -6.41
N ASP A 136 12.99 -6.84 -6.03
CA ASP A 136 12.96 -6.33 -4.66
C ASP A 136 11.54 -5.89 -4.24
N MET A 137 10.75 -5.34 -5.16
CA MET A 137 9.34 -5.05 -4.88
C MET A 137 8.51 -6.32 -4.71
N ASN A 138 8.78 -7.36 -5.51
CA ASN A 138 8.08 -8.63 -5.43
C ASN A 138 8.31 -9.31 -4.06
N SER A 139 9.57 -9.46 -3.64
CA SER A 139 9.90 -10.05 -2.33
C SER A 139 9.27 -9.28 -1.16
N LEU A 140 9.17 -7.96 -1.30
CA LEU A 140 8.58 -7.08 -0.31
C LEU A 140 7.05 -7.30 -0.23
N VAL A 141 6.34 -7.36 -1.36
CA VAL A 141 4.90 -7.67 -1.37
C VAL A 141 4.63 -9.08 -0.84
N ASP A 142 5.48 -10.06 -1.15
CA ASP A 142 5.35 -11.41 -0.56
C ASP A 142 5.45 -11.38 0.96
N SER A 143 6.44 -10.66 1.48
CA SER A 143 6.65 -10.49 2.93
C SER A 143 5.44 -9.83 3.60
N LEU A 144 4.81 -8.85 2.92
CA LEU A 144 3.59 -8.20 3.39
C LEU A 144 2.42 -9.20 3.49
N LEU A 145 2.20 -10.00 2.45
CA LEU A 145 1.11 -10.97 2.41
C LEU A 145 1.30 -12.10 3.41
N LEU A 146 2.53 -12.61 3.56
CA LEU A 146 2.86 -13.63 4.55
C LEU A 146 2.62 -13.12 5.98
N HIS A 147 3.06 -11.90 6.28
CA HIS A 147 2.81 -11.29 7.59
C HIS A 147 1.31 -11.11 7.87
N ARG A 148 0.50 -10.84 6.85
CA ARG A 148 -0.96 -10.78 6.97
C ARG A 148 -1.54 -12.16 7.32
N LYS A 149 -1.23 -13.19 6.54
CA LYS A 149 -1.73 -14.57 6.74
C LYS A 149 -1.38 -15.10 8.12
N ASN A 150 -0.11 -15.01 8.52
CA ASN A 150 0.35 -15.44 9.83
C ASN A 150 -0.41 -14.78 10.98
N LYS A 151 -0.92 -13.56 10.77
CA LYS A 151 -1.67 -12.84 11.79
C LYS A 151 -3.14 -13.25 11.84
N GLU A 152 -3.75 -13.51 10.70
CA GLU A 152 -5.11 -14.07 10.63
C GLU A 152 -5.14 -15.41 11.39
N ASP A 153 -4.14 -16.27 11.16
CA ASP A 153 -3.97 -17.56 11.86
C ASP A 153 -3.81 -17.39 13.39
N GLN A 154 -3.10 -16.35 13.84
CA GLN A 154 -2.92 -16.08 15.27
C GLN A 154 -4.22 -15.58 15.91
N MET A 155 -5.00 -14.75 15.21
CA MET A 155 -6.28 -14.25 15.74
C MET A 155 -7.30 -15.38 15.87
N GLU A 156 -7.35 -16.32 14.93
CA GLU A 156 -8.25 -17.47 15.01
C GLU A 156 -7.91 -18.42 16.17
N LYS A 157 -6.61 -18.61 16.47
CA LYS A 157 -6.17 -19.43 17.61
C LYS A 157 -6.55 -18.81 18.95
N THR A 158 -6.42 -17.49 19.11
CA THR A 158 -6.77 -16.83 20.38
C THR A 158 -8.27 -16.87 20.66
N VAL A 159 -9.12 -16.77 19.63
CA VAL A 159 -10.58 -16.84 19.79
C VAL A 159 -11.01 -18.24 20.23
N LYS A 160 -10.43 -19.30 19.64
CA LYS A 160 -10.73 -20.70 19.99
C LYS A 160 -10.21 -21.15 21.36
N SER A 161 -9.31 -20.41 21.99
CA SER A 161 -8.83 -20.71 23.36
C SER A 161 -9.53 -19.91 24.45
N ALA A 162 -10.40 -18.97 24.08
CA ALA A 162 -11.21 -18.17 25.00
C ALA A 162 -12.66 -18.68 25.12
N GLU A 163 -13.05 -19.64 24.28
CA GLU A 163 -14.27 -20.47 24.37
C GLU A 163 -13.97 -21.77 25.11
#